data_AF-A0A946EQ95-F1
#
_entry.id   AF-A0A946EQ95-F1
#
_cell.length_a   1.000
_cell.length_b   1.000
_cell.length_c   1.000
_cell.angle_alpha   90.00
_cell.angle_beta   90.00
_cell.angle_gamma   90.00
#
_symmetry.space_group_name_H-M   'P 1'
#
loop_
_entity.id
_entity.type
_entity.pdbx_description
1 polymer ?
#
loop_
_entity_poly.entity_id
_entity_poly.type
_entity_poly.pdbx_seq_one_letter_code
_entity_poly.pdbx_strand_id
1 'polypeptide(L)'
;MDRTRTRCSVEVGIDPQTGLPDQLLMTILIGRKNLKGTTISGDRAFSDGVEHIVFNYSYQLDSSEPVDAFQIPPQAKKLLR
;
A
#
# COMPACT_ATOMS: atom_id res chain seq x y z
N MET A 1 -8.92 21.28 -13.76
CA MET A 1 -8.87 20.48 -12.51
C MET A 1 -7.51 19.83 -12.44
N ASP A 2 -6.77 20.08 -11.36
CA ASP A 2 -5.40 19.61 -11.25
C ASP A 2 -5.36 18.09 -11.05
N ARG A 3 -4.86 17.34 -12.03
CA ARG A 3 -4.86 15.86 -11.99
C ARG A 3 -3.52 15.38 -11.46
N THR A 4 -3.41 15.33 -10.16
CA THR A 4 -2.35 14.58 -9.46
C THR A 4 -2.63 13.08 -9.60
N ARG A 5 -1.59 12.29 -9.88
CA ARG A 5 -1.70 10.84 -9.98
C ARG A 5 -1.08 10.20 -8.75
N THR A 6 -1.80 9.28 -8.14
CA THR A 6 -1.37 8.58 -6.94
C THR A 6 -1.44 7.07 -7.18
N ARG A 7 -0.40 6.35 -6.77
CA ARG A 7 -0.37 4.89 -6.69
C ARG A 7 -0.08 4.50 -5.25
N CYS A 8 -0.85 3.57 -4.74
CA CYS A 8 -0.63 2.97 -3.42
C CYS A 8 -0.27 1.50 -3.63
N SER A 9 0.84 1.06 -3.06
CA SER A 9 1.16 -0.36 -2.88
C SER A 9 1.12 -0.71 -1.40
N VAL A 10 0.63 -1.91 -1.11
CA VAL A 10 0.62 -2.49 0.22
C VAL A 10 1.32 -3.83 0.13
N GLU A 11 2.37 -3.99 0.91
CA GLU A 11 3.19 -5.20 1.03
C GLU A 11 3.06 -5.73 2.45
N VAL A 12 2.90 -7.05 2.58
CA VAL A 12 2.77 -7.73 3.87
C VAL A 12 3.95 -8.68 4.01
N GLY A 13 4.79 -8.43 5.01
CA GLY A 13 5.84 -9.36 5.44
C GLY A 13 5.22 -10.52 6.21
N ILE A 14 5.72 -11.73 5.96
CA ILE A 14 5.30 -12.94 6.66
C ILE A 14 6.52 -13.51 7.36
N ASP A 15 6.41 -13.73 8.67
CA ASP A 15 7.43 -14.42 9.45
C ASP A 15 7.51 -15.88 8.98
N PRO A 16 8.67 -16.35 8.49
CA PRO A 16 8.82 -17.71 7.98
C PRO A 16 8.69 -18.80 9.05
N GLN A 17 8.85 -18.48 10.34
CA GLN A 17 8.75 -19.46 11.43
C GLN A 17 7.29 -19.69 11.85
N THR A 18 6.53 -18.60 12.04
CA THR A 18 5.15 -18.66 12.50
C THR A 18 4.12 -18.70 11.37
N GLY A 19 4.51 -18.24 10.17
CA GLY A 19 3.60 -18.04 9.04
C GLY A 19 2.64 -16.87 9.22
N LEU A 20 2.86 -16.03 10.24
CA LEU A 20 2.00 -14.89 10.56
C LEU A 20 2.59 -13.59 9.97
N PRO A 21 1.74 -12.60 9.67
CA PRO A 21 2.22 -11.28 9.28
C PRO A 21 3.01 -10.59 10.39
N ASP A 22 4.23 -10.13 10.10
CA ASP A 22 5.10 -9.39 11.02
C ASP A 22 5.28 -7.92 10.63
N GLN A 23 5.07 -7.58 9.35
CA GLN A 23 5.22 -6.24 8.85
C GLN A 23 4.14 -5.87 7.82
N LEU A 24 3.68 -4.62 7.87
CA LEU A 24 2.88 -4.01 6.81
C LEU A 24 3.61 -2.77 6.29
N LEU A 25 3.97 -2.77 5.01
CA LEU A 25 4.55 -1.61 4.33
C LEU A 25 3.53 -1.04 3.35
N MET A 26 3.17 0.22 3.54
CA MET A 26 2.35 0.98 2.59
C MET A 26 3.20 2.07 1.96
N THR A 27 3.30 2.05 0.63
CA THR A 27 4.03 3.06 -0.14
C THR A 27 3.05 3.82 -1.03
N ILE A 28 3.01 5.14 -0.84
CA ILE A 28 2.20 6.05 -1.65
C ILE A 28 3.14 6.87 -2.55
N LEU A 29 3.03 6.64 -3.85
CA LEU A 29 3.72 7.39 -4.88
C LEU A 29 2.79 8.45 -5.46
N ILE A 30 3.25 9.70 -5.48
CA ILE A 30 2.52 10.82 -6.08
C ILE A 30 3.35 11.37 -7.24
N GLY A 31 2.85 11.24 -8.46
CA GLY A 31 3.47 11.79 -9.66
C GLY A 31 3.36 13.31 -9.69
N ARG A 32 4.51 14.01 -9.77
CA ARG A 32 4.55 15.47 -9.90
C ARG A 32 4.34 15.90 -11.35
N LYS A 33 3.94 17.16 -11.53
CA LYS A 33 3.97 17.83 -12.83
C LYS A 33 5.41 18.06 -13.26
N ASN A 34 5.68 17.90 -14.55
CA ASN A 34 6.94 18.35 -15.14
C ASN A 34 7.03 19.89 -15.19
N LEU A 35 8.18 20.41 -15.62
CA LEU A 35 8.45 21.86 -15.76
C LEU A 35 7.45 22.60 -16.66
N LYS A 36 6.71 21.89 -17.52
CA LYS A 36 5.66 22.45 -18.40
C LYS A 36 4.26 22.42 -17.77
N GLY A 37 4.16 22.07 -16.48
CA GLY A 37 2.90 22.00 -15.75
C GLY A 37 2.01 20.80 -16.11
N THR A 38 2.54 19.82 -16.84
CA THR A 38 1.80 18.63 -17.28
C THR A 38 2.15 17.40 -16.44
N THR A 39 1.12 16.67 -16.00
CA THR A 39 1.28 15.37 -15.35
C THR A 39 1.31 14.28 -16.42
N ILE A 40 2.29 13.37 -16.37
CA ILE A 40 2.34 12.21 -17.27
C ILE A 40 1.13 11.30 -17.00
N SER A 41 0.56 10.73 -18.06
CA SER A 41 -0.67 9.94 -17.98
C SER A 41 -0.40 8.44 -17.77
N GLY A 42 -1.25 7.79 -16.97
CA GLY A 42 -1.26 6.33 -16.79
C GLY A 42 -0.04 5.81 -16.03
N ASP A 43 0.38 4.57 -16.31
CA ASP A 43 1.51 3.95 -15.60
C ASP A 43 2.85 4.62 -15.86
N ARG A 44 2.98 5.37 -16.96
CA ARG A 44 4.14 6.23 -17.25
C ARG A 44 4.31 7.36 -16.23
N ALA A 45 3.30 7.64 -15.41
CA ALA A 45 3.44 8.57 -14.30
C ALA A 45 4.33 8.01 -13.17
N PHE A 46 4.65 6.71 -13.20
CA PHE A 46 5.42 5.99 -12.18
C PHE A 46 6.64 5.26 -12.76
N SER A 47 7.06 5.63 -13.97
CA SER A 47 8.27 5.09 -14.61
C SER A 47 9.53 5.82 -14.13
N ASP A 48 10.68 5.16 -14.30
CA ASP A 48 11.99 5.73 -14.01
C ASP A 48 12.20 7.06 -14.71
N GLY A 49 12.83 8.01 -14.00
CA GLY A 49 13.08 9.37 -14.50
C GLY A 49 11.94 10.37 -14.29
N VAL A 50 10.82 9.96 -13.68
CA VAL A 50 9.76 10.88 -13.22
C VAL A 50 9.97 11.19 -11.75
N GLU A 51 9.89 12.46 -11.35
CA GLU A 51 9.95 12.82 -9.93
C GLU A 51 8.65 12.45 -9.20
N HIS A 52 8.79 11.73 -8.08
CA HIS A 52 7.70 11.37 -7.19
C HIS A 52 7.89 11.97 -5.81
N ILE A 53 6.77 12.34 -5.18
CA ILE A 53 6.71 12.44 -3.72
C ILE A 53 6.36 11.04 -3.22
N VAL A 54 7.16 10.52 -2.30
CA VAL A 54 7.01 9.18 -1.74
C VAL A 54 6.70 9.28 -0.26
N PHE A 55 5.62 8.65 0.17
CA PHE A 55 5.32 8.41 1.58
C PHE A 55 5.42 6.92 1.86
N ASN A 56 6.20 6.54 2.87
CA ASN A 56 6.31 5.18 3.35
C ASN A 56 5.75 5.11 4.76
N TYR A 57 4.79 4.22 4.97
CA TYR A 57 4.25 3.88 6.27
C TYR A 57 4.63 2.43 6.55
N SER A 58 5.47 2.22 7.56
CA SER A 58 5.87 0.89 8.01
C SER A 58 5.25 0.63 9.37
N TYR A 59 4.48 -0.44 9.46
CA TYR A 59 3.92 -0.93 10.71
C TYR A 59 4.55 -2.27 11.05
N GLN A 60 4.99 -2.40 12.29
CA GLN A 60 5.38 -3.69 12.87
C GLN A 60 4.15 -4.30 13.52
N LEU A 61 3.87 -5.55 13.20
CA LEU A 61 2.75 -6.31 13.72
C LEU A 61 3.26 -7.23 14.82
N ASP A 62 2.80 -6.99 16.04
CA ASP A 62 3.08 -7.89 17.15
C ASP A 62 2.01 -8.98 17.20
N SER A 63 2.40 -10.21 16.87
CA SER A 63 1.55 -11.39 16.93
C SER A 63 1.88 -12.31 18.12
N SER A 64 2.62 -11.81 19.12
CA SER A 64 2.99 -12.60 20.30
C SER A 64 1.80 -12.95 21.20
N GLU A 65 0.78 -12.10 21.23
CA GLU A 65 -0.46 -12.34 21.96
C GLU A 65 -1.57 -12.84 21.03
N PRO A 66 -2.30 -13.91 21.39
CA PRO A 66 -3.48 -14.31 20.66
C PRO A 66 -4.56 -13.25 20.81
N VAL A 67 -5.01 -12.70 19.69
CA VAL A 67 -6.19 -11.81 19.66
C VAL A 67 -7.44 -12.62 19.95
N ASP A 68 -8.38 -12.02 20.69
CA ASP A 68 -9.72 -12.58 20.90
C ASP A 68 -10.33 -13.01 19.58
N ALA A 69 -11.12 -14.09 19.61
CA ALA A 69 -11.73 -14.66 18.42
C ALA A 69 -12.49 -13.58 17.62
N PHE A 70 -11.88 -13.12 16.53
CA PHE A 70 -12.47 -12.10 15.67
C PHE A 70 -13.66 -12.72 14.93
N GLN A 71 -14.87 -12.29 15.28
CA GLN A 71 -16.06 -12.69 14.54
C GLN A 71 -16.10 -11.94 13.20
N ILE A 72 -15.64 -12.60 12.14
CA ILE A 72 -15.73 -12.08 10.78
C ILE A 72 -17.21 -11.76 10.47
N PRO A 73 -17.55 -10.52 10.07
CA PRO A 73 -18.92 -10.16 9.70
C PRO A 73 -19.49 -11.11 8.64
N PRO A 74 -20.77 -11.53 8.73
CA PRO A 74 -21.36 -12.48 7.78
C PRO A 74 -21.26 -12.06 6.31
N GLN A 75 -21.23 -10.76 6.04
CA GLN A 75 -21.05 -10.21 4.68
C GLN A 75 -19.63 -10.43 4.16
N ALA A 76 -18.61 -10.24 5.00
CA ALA A 76 -17.21 -10.44 4.63
C ALA A 76 -16.85 -11.92 4.44
N LYS A 77 -17.51 -12.83 5.18
CA LYS A 77 -17.33 -14.30 4.99
C LYS A 77 -17.61 -14.77 3.56
N LYS A 78 -18.45 -14.05 2.80
CA LYS A 78 -18.77 -14.39 1.41
C LYS A 78 -17.61 -14.15 0.44
N LEU A 79 -16.63 -13.34 0.83
CA LEU A 79 -15.46 -12.96 0.03
C LEU A 79 -14.26 -13.90 0.23
N LEU A 80 -14.33 -14.82 1.20
CA LEU A 80 -13.26 -15.77 1.54
C LEU A 80 -13.43 -17.13 0.82
N ARG A 81 -14.25 -17.19 -0.23
CA ARG A 81 -14.50 -18.39 -1.04
C ARG A 81 -13.75 -18.32 -2.35
#